data_AF-A0A1D6FPL3-F1
#
_entry.id   AF-A0A1D6FPL3-F1
#
_cell.length_a   1.000
_cell.length_b   1.000
_cell.length_c   1.000
_cell.angle_alpha   90.00
_cell.angle_beta   90.00
_cell.angle_gamma   90.00
#
_symmetry.space_group_name_H-M   'P 1'
#
loop_
_entity.id
_entity.type
_entity.pdbx_description
1 polymer ?
#
loop_
_entity_poly.entity_id
_entity_poly.type
_entity_poly.pdbx_seq_one_letter_code
_entity_poly.pdbx_strand_id
1 'polypeptide(L)'
;MVKDKDNVTLEDVLQPGTNMLAAGYCMYGSSCTLVLSTGNGVNGFTLDPSLGEFILTHPNIKIPRKGKIYSVNEGNAKNWDGPTAKYDELGGSFLSKNYYCDFVTSQAEFYAVSDSWRNASILRMVHRLDP
;
A
#
# COMPACT_ATOMS: atom_id res chain seq x y z
N MET A 1 20.73 -4.86 9.99
CA MET A 1 21.35 -4.98 11.32
C MET A 1 22.10 -3.68 11.56
N VAL A 2 21.60 -2.84 12.47
CA VAL A 2 22.21 -1.53 12.75
C VAL A 2 23.64 -1.79 13.23
N LYS A 3 24.62 -1.20 12.56
CA LYS A 3 26.01 -1.22 13.01
C LYS A 3 26.07 -0.22 14.17
N ASP A 4 26.60 -0.64 15.33
CA ASP A 4 26.93 0.26 16.43
C ASP A 4 27.98 1.28 15.96
N LYS A 5 27.49 2.35 15.35
CA LYS A 5 28.26 3.51 14.94
C LYS A 5 27.53 4.70 15.50
N ASP A 6 28.24 5.51 16.29
CA ASP A 6 27.71 6.73 16.90
C ASP A 6 27.25 7.78 15.87
N ASN A 7 27.50 7.56 14.57
CA ASN A 7 27.09 8.44 13.48
C ASN A 7 26.37 7.65 12.39
N VAL A 8 25.08 7.93 12.22
CA VAL A 8 24.25 7.43 11.12
C VAL A 8 24.69 8.13 9.83
N THR A 9 24.99 7.36 8.79
CA THR A 9 25.37 7.92 7.48
C THR A 9 24.25 7.76 6.44
N LEU A 10 24.41 8.40 5.28
CA LEU A 10 23.42 8.29 4.20
C LEU A 10 23.30 6.84 3.68
N GLU A 11 24.40 6.11 3.70
CA GLU A 11 24.48 4.70 3.31
C GLU A 11 23.65 3.80 4.24
N ASP A 12 23.42 4.20 5.49
CA ASP A 12 22.58 3.44 6.42
C ASP A 12 21.09 3.55 6.05
N VAL A 13 20.67 4.63 5.39
CA VAL A 13 19.29 4.87 4.94
C VAL A 13 19.04 4.30 3.55
N LEU A 14 20.02 4.43 2.64
CA LEU A 14 19.93 3.99 1.25
C LEU A 14 20.20 2.48 1.08
N GLN A 15 19.59 1.66 1.94
CA GLN A 15 19.69 0.21 1.86
C GLN A 15 18.61 -0.37 0.94
N PRO A 16 18.89 -1.52 0.28
CA PRO A 16 17.88 -2.24 -0.49
C PRO A 16 16.66 -2.61 0.37
N GLY A 17 15.46 -2.51 -0.21
CA GLY A 17 14.21 -2.86 0.49
C GLY A 17 14.15 -4.31 0.99
N THR A 18 14.94 -5.22 0.41
CA THR A 18 15.08 -6.61 0.88
C THR A 18 15.69 -6.72 2.28
N ASN A 19 16.36 -5.66 2.76
CA ASN A 19 16.95 -5.59 4.09
C ASN A 19 16.00 -4.98 5.13
N MET A 20 14.76 -4.62 4.75
CA MET A 20 13.77 -4.09 5.69
C MET A 20 13.37 -5.17 6.71
N LEU A 21 13.38 -4.79 7.99
CA LEU A 21 12.91 -5.64 9.08
C LEU A 21 11.39 -5.56 9.26
N ALA A 22 10.82 -4.40 8.96
CA ALA A 22 9.40 -4.16 9.02
C ALA A 22 9.01 -3.08 8.01
N ALA A 23 7.76 -3.13 7.56
CA ALA A 23 7.14 -2.10 6.73
C ALA A 23 5.66 -2.01 7.05
N GLY A 24 5.10 -0.82 6.95
CA GLY A 24 3.68 -0.60 7.22
C GLY A 24 3.23 0.79 6.79
N TYR A 25 1.93 1.00 6.88
CA TYR A 25 1.31 2.29 6.63
C TYR A 25 0.08 2.47 7.52
N CYS A 26 -0.24 3.73 7.80
CA CYS A 26 -1.50 4.11 8.42
C CYS A 26 -2.40 4.76 7.37
N MET A 27 -3.66 4.36 7.35
CA MET A 27 -4.70 4.89 6.49
C MET A 27 -5.69 5.66 7.34
N TYR A 28 -6.04 6.87 6.91
CA TYR A 28 -6.97 7.76 7.59
C TYR A 28 -8.20 7.95 6.71
N GLY A 29 -9.12 6.99 6.76
CA GLY A 29 -10.39 7.01 6.04
C GLY A 29 -11.58 7.27 6.97
N SER A 30 -12.73 6.65 6.66
CA SER A 30 -13.87 6.58 7.59
C SER A 30 -13.50 5.87 8.92
N SER A 31 -12.49 5.01 8.87
CA SER A 31 -11.78 4.45 10.01
C SER A 31 -10.28 4.71 9.87
N CYS A 32 -9.56 4.74 11.00
CA CYS A 32 -8.10 4.76 11.01
C CYS A 32 -7.59 3.32 11.08
N THR A 33 -6.79 2.90 10.09
CA THR A 33 -6.28 1.54 9.98
C THR A 33 -4.75 1.55 9.88
N LEU A 34 -4.08 0.75 10.70
CA LEU A 34 -2.64 0.49 10.62
C LEU A 34 -2.43 -0.89 9.98
N VAL A 35 -1.67 -0.95 8.88
CA VAL A 35 -1.24 -2.21 8.27
C VAL A 35 0.25 -2.37 8.45
N LEU A 36 0.69 -3.51 9.00
CA LEU A 36 2.07 -3.75 9.39
C LEU A 36 2.53 -5.17 9.01
N SER A 37 3.78 -5.28 8.56
CA SER A 37 4.50 -6.52 8.33
C SER A 37 5.87 -6.46 8.99
N THR A 38 6.28 -7.55 9.64
CA THR A 38 7.59 -7.73 10.28
C THR A 38 8.33 -8.95 9.73
N GLY A 39 7.97 -9.37 8.51
CA GLY A 39 8.53 -10.56 7.83
C GLY A 39 7.68 -11.82 7.95
N ASN A 40 6.75 -11.90 8.92
CA ASN A 40 5.89 -13.06 9.16
C ASN A 40 4.43 -12.82 8.73
N GLY A 41 4.24 -12.30 7.52
CA GLY A 41 2.92 -11.93 7.00
C GLY A 41 2.53 -10.48 7.30
N VAL A 42 1.32 -10.12 6.90
CA VAL A 42 0.78 -8.75 6.94
C VAL A 42 -0.46 -8.75 7.84
N ASN A 43 -0.55 -7.79 8.76
CA ASN A 43 -1.69 -7.67 9.67
C ASN A 43 -2.26 -6.25 9.62
N GLY A 44 -3.60 -6.15 9.67
CA GLY A 44 -4.33 -4.90 9.73
C GLY A 44 -4.99 -4.71 11.10
N PHE A 45 -4.85 -3.50 11.64
CA PHE A 45 -5.39 -3.08 12.91
C PHE A 45 -6.27 -1.85 12.69
N THR A 46 -7.41 -1.77 13.35
CA THR A 46 -8.30 -0.61 13.30
C THR A 46 -8.28 0.10 14.63
N LEU A 47 -8.14 1.43 14.60
CA LEU A 47 -8.19 2.26 15.80
C LEU A 47 -9.62 2.28 16.35
N ASP A 48 -9.79 1.89 17.61
CA ASP A 48 -10.99 2.20 18.39
C ASP A 48 -10.80 3.56 19.06
N PRO A 49 -11.52 4.62 18.64
CA PRO A 49 -11.35 5.95 19.20
C PRO A 49 -11.80 6.06 20.66
N SER A 50 -12.67 5.15 21.12
CA SER A 50 -13.20 5.16 22.49
C SER A 50 -12.16 4.64 23.48
N LEU A 51 -11.36 3.66 23.05
CA LEU A 51 -10.28 3.07 23.84
C LEU A 51 -8.93 3.77 23.59
N GLY A 52 -8.76 4.38 22.42
CA GLY A 52 -7.48 4.95 21.98
C GLY A 52 -6.46 3.90 21.53
N GLU A 53 -6.91 2.69 21.19
CA GLU A 53 -6.05 1.54 20.88
C GLU A 53 -6.28 1.00 19.47
N PHE A 54 -5.21 0.50 18.83
CA PHE A 54 -5.30 -0.25 17.57
C PHE A 54 -5.61 -1.71 17.86
N ILE A 55 -6.79 -2.15 17.43
CA ILE A 55 -7.28 -3.52 17.62
C ILE A 55 -6.99 -4.34 16.37
N LEU A 56 -6.47 -5.56 16.53
CA LEU A 56 -6.24 -6.47 15.41
C LEU A 56 -7.59 -6.88 14.79
N THR A 57 -7.84 -6.44 13.56
CA THR A 57 -9.09 -6.70 12.84
C THR A 57 -8.89 -7.61 11.62
N HIS A 58 -7.71 -7.57 11.01
CA HIS A 58 -7.41 -8.31 9.78
C HIS A 58 -6.09 -9.10 9.92
N PRO A 59 -6.11 -10.30 10.51
CA PRO A 59 -4.92 -11.12 10.66
C PRO A 59 -4.48 -11.73 9.32
N ASN A 60 -3.18 -11.76 9.05
CA ASN A 60 -2.56 -12.48 7.93
C ASN A 60 -3.18 -12.16 6.55
N ILE A 61 -3.33 -10.87 6.24
CA ILE A 61 -3.85 -10.35 4.96
C ILE A 61 -3.08 -10.99 3.79
N LYS A 62 -3.82 -11.46 2.77
CA LYS A 62 -3.29 -12.04 1.53
C LYS A 62 -3.93 -11.37 0.33
N ILE A 63 -3.09 -10.99 -0.65
CA ILE A 63 -3.57 -10.52 -1.95
C ILE A 63 -4.11 -11.73 -2.73
N PRO A 64 -5.32 -11.66 -3.31
CA PRO A 64 -5.86 -12.74 -4.13
C PRO A 64 -5.00 -12.97 -5.38
N ARG A 65 -4.91 -14.22 -5.84
CA ARG A 65 -4.08 -14.60 -7.00
C ARG A 65 -4.50 -13.91 -8.31
N LYS A 66 -5.77 -13.51 -8.42
CA LYS A 66 -6.31 -12.77 -9.57
C LYS A 66 -7.23 -11.65 -9.06
N GLY A 67 -6.95 -10.42 -9.46
CA GLY A 67 -7.80 -9.26 -9.22
C GLY A 67 -8.67 -8.94 -10.43
N LYS A 68 -9.80 -8.25 -10.19
CA LYS A 68 -10.65 -7.64 -11.22
C LYS A 68 -10.49 -6.11 -11.31
N ILE A 69 -9.45 -5.57 -10.70
CA ILE A 69 -9.24 -4.14 -10.57
C ILE A 69 -7.81 -3.87 -11.03
N TYR A 70 -7.66 -2.85 -11.86
CA TYR A 70 -6.38 -2.20 -12.11
C TYR A 70 -6.61 -0.71 -11.85
N SER A 71 -5.59 0.00 -11.38
CA SER A 71 -5.66 1.44 -11.22
C SER A 71 -4.37 2.06 -11.71
N VAL A 72 -4.54 3.00 -12.62
CA VAL A 72 -3.50 3.78 -13.29
C VAL A 72 -4.08 5.14 -13.63
N ASN A 73 -3.22 6.14 -13.80
CA ASN A 73 -3.66 7.43 -14.31
C ASN A 73 -3.77 7.39 -15.83
N GLU A 74 -4.91 6.95 -16.38
CA GLU A 74 -5.14 6.91 -17.83
C GLU A 74 -5.03 8.30 -18.50
N GLY A 75 -5.18 9.39 -17.73
CA GLY A 75 -4.92 10.75 -18.22
C GLY A 75 -3.46 10.97 -18.67
N ASN A 76 -2.53 10.14 -18.20
CA ASN A 76 -1.12 10.17 -18.58
C ASN A 76 -0.79 9.20 -19.75
N ALA A 77 -1.79 8.54 -20.35
CA ALA A 77 -1.57 7.48 -21.34
C ALA A 77 -0.71 7.91 -22.54
N LYS A 78 -0.82 9.18 -22.96
CA LYS A 78 -0.02 9.74 -24.07
C LYS A 78 1.49 9.73 -23.81
N ASN A 79 1.90 9.66 -22.54
CA ASN A 79 3.30 9.67 -22.12
C ASN A 79 3.81 8.26 -21.77
N TRP A 80 2.99 7.22 -21.92
CA TRP A 80 3.38 5.86 -21.61
C TRP A 80 4.27 5.27 -22.71
N ASP A 81 5.18 4.40 -22.30
CA ASP A 81 5.99 3.59 -23.19
C ASP A 81 5.14 2.53 -23.90
N GLY A 82 5.61 2.03 -25.04
CA GLY A 82 4.86 1.09 -25.88
C GLY A 82 4.28 -0.13 -25.15
N PRO A 83 5.05 -0.82 -24.28
CA PRO A 83 4.52 -1.92 -23.47
C PRO A 83 3.36 -1.54 -22.55
N THR A 84 3.46 -0.41 -21.85
CA THR A 84 2.43 0.06 -20.90
C THR A 84 1.16 0.47 -21.65
N ALA A 85 1.29 1.21 -22.75
CA ALA A 85 0.16 1.56 -23.60
C ALA A 85 -0.54 0.32 -24.19
N LYS A 86 0.23 -0.68 -24.62
CA LYS A 86 -0.33 -1.94 -25.12
C LYS A 86 -1.07 -2.74 -24.04
N TYR A 87 -0.58 -2.71 -22.80
CA TYR A 87 -1.28 -3.36 -21.68
C TYR A 87 -2.62 -2.69 -21.42
N ASP A 88 -2.68 -1.36 -21.51
CA ASP A 88 -3.92 -0.60 -21.41
C ASP A 88 -4.88 -0.87 -22.57
N GLU A 89 -4.41 -0.96 -23.82
CA GLU A 89 -5.26 -1.31 -24.98
C GLU A 89 -5.86 -2.73 -24.89
N LEU A 90 -5.03 -3.71 -24.51
CA LEU A 90 -5.48 -5.08 -24.20
C LEU A 90 -6.44 -5.08 -23.01
N GLY A 91 -6.20 -4.15 -22.08
CA GLY A 91 -7.04 -3.83 -20.97
C GLY A 91 -8.41 -3.30 -21.42
N GLY A 92 -8.51 -2.10 -21.95
CA GLY A 92 -9.77 -1.44 -22.33
C GLY A 92 -10.70 -2.28 -23.22
N SER A 93 -10.16 -3.13 -24.10
CA SER A 93 -10.94 -4.02 -24.97
C SER A 93 -11.48 -5.29 -24.27
N PHE A 94 -10.78 -5.83 -23.27
CA PHE A 94 -11.18 -7.02 -22.50
C PHE A 94 -11.82 -6.70 -21.13
N LEU A 95 -11.47 -5.54 -20.56
CA LEU A 95 -11.72 -5.13 -19.17
C LEU A 95 -12.99 -4.27 -19.03
N SER A 96 -13.49 -3.63 -20.10
CA SER A 96 -14.72 -2.81 -20.09
C SER A 96 -16.00 -3.58 -19.71
N LYS A 97 -15.98 -4.92 -19.68
CA LYS A 97 -17.11 -5.74 -19.22
C LYS A 97 -16.96 -6.34 -17.83
N ASN A 98 -15.78 -6.30 -17.20
CA ASN A 98 -15.54 -7.09 -15.98
C ASN A 98 -14.60 -6.47 -14.93
N TYR A 99 -14.00 -5.29 -15.19
CA TYR A 99 -13.01 -4.67 -14.32
C TYR A 99 -13.33 -3.18 -14.12
N TYR A 100 -13.10 -2.66 -12.92
CA TYR A 100 -13.38 -1.26 -12.57
C TYR A 100 -12.05 -0.48 -12.50
N CYS A 101 -11.98 0.68 -13.16
CA CYS A 101 -10.86 1.61 -13.08
C CYS A 101 -11.15 2.61 -11.95
N ASP A 102 -10.33 2.57 -10.89
CA ASP A 102 -10.48 3.43 -9.71
C ASP A 102 -9.14 4.13 -9.44
N PHE A 103 -8.89 5.25 -10.10
CA PHE A 103 -7.65 6.00 -9.88
C PHE A 103 -7.76 6.86 -8.61
N VAL A 104 -7.23 6.34 -7.50
CA VAL A 104 -7.04 7.10 -6.26
C VAL A 104 -5.54 7.37 -6.13
N THR A 105 -5.14 8.64 -6.05
CA THR A 105 -3.73 9.06 -5.99
C THR A 105 -2.98 8.67 -4.70
N SER A 106 -3.43 7.66 -3.95
CA SER A 106 -2.97 7.38 -2.58
C SER A 106 -2.73 5.90 -2.26
N GLN A 107 -2.03 5.66 -1.15
CA GLN A 107 -1.80 4.33 -0.55
C GLN A 107 -3.11 3.55 -0.27
N ALA A 108 -4.27 4.22 -0.31
CA ALA A 108 -5.59 3.60 -0.23
C ALA A 108 -5.84 2.54 -1.31
N GLU A 109 -5.25 2.71 -2.49
CA GLU A 109 -5.39 1.75 -3.57
C GLU A 109 -4.75 0.40 -3.21
N PHE A 110 -3.58 0.42 -2.57
CA PHE A 110 -2.90 -0.81 -2.15
C PHE A 110 -3.72 -1.60 -1.13
N TYR A 111 -4.42 -0.90 -0.22
CA TYR A 111 -5.37 -1.52 0.70
C TYR A 111 -6.61 -2.02 -0.03
N ALA A 112 -7.22 -1.22 -0.92
CA ALA A 112 -8.41 -1.62 -1.66
C ALA A 112 -8.17 -2.84 -2.57
N VAL A 113 -6.98 -2.96 -3.16
CA VAL A 113 -6.57 -4.13 -3.97
C VAL A 113 -6.31 -5.36 -3.09
N SER A 114 -5.86 -5.18 -1.85
CA SER A 114 -5.64 -6.29 -0.91
C SER A 114 -6.89 -6.72 -0.15
N ASP A 115 -7.85 -5.82 0.06
CA ASP A 115 -9.01 -6.02 0.95
C ASP A 115 -10.39 -5.90 0.25
N SER A 116 -10.43 -5.52 -1.02
CA SER A 116 -11.64 -5.46 -1.86
C SER A 116 -12.80 -4.60 -1.32
N TRP A 117 -12.52 -3.41 -0.78
CA TRP A 117 -13.53 -2.41 -0.38
C TRP A 117 -13.20 -0.98 -0.83
N ARG A 118 -14.27 -0.20 -1.09
CA ARG A 118 -14.26 1.19 -1.59
C ARG A 118 -14.09 2.22 -0.46
N ASN A 119 -13.30 3.26 -0.75
CA ASN A 119 -13.08 4.52 -0.03
C ASN A 119 -11.99 4.54 1.05
N ALA A 120 -10.88 5.25 0.78
CA ALA A 120 -10.07 5.86 1.83
C ALA A 120 -9.21 7.04 1.36
N SER A 121 -8.96 7.95 2.30
CA SER A 121 -8.27 9.25 2.18
C SER A 121 -6.92 9.24 2.93
N ILE A 122 -6.10 10.28 2.70
CA ILE A 122 -4.62 10.34 2.86
C ILE A 122 -4.13 10.81 4.24
N LEU A 123 -3.05 10.22 4.77
CA LEU A 123 -1.90 10.93 5.38
C LEU A 123 -0.65 10.02 5.43
N ARG A 124 0.50 10.55 4.98
CA ARG A 124 1.82 9.89 5.03
C ARG A 124 2.51 10.29 6.34
N MET A 125 2.80 9.33 7.22
CA MET A 125 3.60 9.60 8.42
C MET A 125 4.88 8.76 8.37
N VAL A 126 5.99 9.43 8.10
CA VAL A 126 7.33 8.96 8.43
C VAL A 126 7.65 9.61 9.75
N HIS A 127 7.65 8.84 10.84
CA HIS A 127 8.41 9.23 12.03
C HIS A 127 9.01 8.01 12.71
N ARG A 128 10.31 8.16 12.95
CA ARG A 128 11.22 7.35 13.75
C ARG A 128 10.56 6.94 15.06
N LEU A 129 10.38 5.64 15.26
CA LEU A 129 10.17 5.06 16.58
C LEU A 129 11.54 4.61 17.07
N ASP A 130 12.14 5.41 17.95
CA ASP A 130 13.13 4.95 18.93
C ASP A 130 12.43 5.02 20.31
N PRO A 131 12.87 4.22 21.30
CA PRO A 131 12.05 3.27 22.07
C PRO A 131 11.12 3.85 23.14
#